data_AF-A0A814FR25-F1
#
_entry.id   AF-A0A814FR25-F1
#
_cell.length_a   1.000
_cell.length_b   1.000
_cell.length_c   1.000
_cell.angle_alpha   90.00
_cell.angle_beta   90.00
_cell.angle_gamma   90.00
#
_symmetry.space_group_name_H-M   'P 1'
#
loop_
_entity.id
_entity.type
_entity.pdbx_description
1 polymer ?
#
loop_
_entity_poly.entity_id
_entity_poly.type
_entity_poly.pdbx_seq_one_letter_code
_entity_poly.pdbx_strand_id
1 'polypeptide(L)'
;MYVYYGDDSCAEKDFISSATLVSDLRNGNVNNPVVNVTNDCALRSFTIEMAGYIAPSFWKEKWIKLSRDAFQMDECNITTAMHDTDRSFQVTPERQKSNCQYRIFVHGSLGHDSYNGTFDKPLKTIPAAISMSRSLRRLYSKDSLLCIVIREGIYYLGMSATTTSSQIGAIALTVNDDNLVIENYQDERVVLSGGWPLDLHWSAYRTLGNNGTIMQAQIPSDVRLDLFNELYIDGKRAIIAKYPNGDPSTQGLYAKTPGFAFDVQKWLPSTYNPSVQVLIQEPYRNGTVFPYYQLGIGGGASVFNPPTNFWSGFQPAAGDNYRTPRGFTLPNETLPRLENWSNPTTGFVHAFHGGYWGSWVFEIESINRTENTIMFGRGGFQEARGMDSGGAYYVSNILEELDSPNEWYLDKNTRTLYFMPNDTMPGVFVASQIPCLISMSGSSINNPINNILIQGLIFTETSSTYMSDYMVPGGGDWSVHRGGTIYLT
;
A
#
# COMPACT_ATOMS: atom_id res chain seq x y z
N MET A 1 15.79 2.11 1.68
CA MET A 1 14.48 2.12 2.34
C MET A 1 14.74 2.28 3.82
N TYR A 2 14.62 3.50 4.35
CA TYR A 2 14.77 3.79 5.78
C TYR A 2 13.49 4.49 6.21
N VAL A 3 12.72 3.84 7.09
CA VAL A 3 11.57 4.43 7.76
C VAL A 3 12.06 4.89 9.12
N TYR A 4 12.10 6.20 9.34
CA TYR A 4 12.34 6.76 10.67
C TYR A 4 11.01 6.79 11.42
N TYR A 5 10.95 6.11 12.56
CA TYR A 5 10.01 6.46 13.63
C TYR A 5 10.69 7.55 14.47
N GLY A 6 10.18 8.77 14.39
CA GLY A 6 10.61 9.86 15.26
C GLY A 6 9.86 9.79 16.59
N ASP A 7 10.61 9.56 17.66
CA ASP A 7 10.18 9.66 19.05
C ASP A 7 10.39 11.11 19.51
N ASP A 8 9.35 11.79 19.95
CA ASP A 8 9.37 13.23 20.32
C ASP A 8 9.93 13.48 21.74
N SER A 9 10.76 12.58 22.28
CA SER A 9 11.27 12.73 23.66
C SER A 9 12.74 12.38 23.93
N CYS A 10 13.55 12.05 22.92
CA CYS A 10 15.00 11.85 23.11
C CYS A 10 15.83 12.96 22.45
N ALA A 11 15.63 14.20 22.89
CA ALA A 11 16.53 15.31 22.59
C ALA A 11 17.32 15.68 23.85
N GLU A 12 18.27 14.84 24.25
CA GLU A 12 19.44 15.30 25.02
C GLU A 12 20.50 14.19 25.10
N LYS A 13 21.73 14.54 24.68
CA LYS A 13 23.00 13.81 24.80
C LYS A 13 23.33 12.76 23.73
N ASP A 14 23.80 13.24 22.58
CA ASP A 14 25.20 13.10 22.15
C ASP A 14 25.32 13.51 20.67
N PHE A 15 25.66 14.77 20.42
CA PHE A 15 25.85 15.31 19.06
C PHE A 15 27.33 15.22 18.64
N ILE A 16 27.60 14.44 17.60
CA ILE A 16 28.78 14.62 16.75
C ILE A 16 28.39 15.60 15.63
N SER A 17 29.26 16.59 15.36
CA SER A 17 28.97 17.74 14.49
C SER A 17 28.76 17.36 13.01
N SER A 18 27.83 18.06 12.35
CA SER A 18 27.40 17.88 10.96
C SER A 18 28.44 18.27 9.89
N ALA A 19 29.58 18.84 10.29
CA ALA A 19 30.64 19.23 9.34
C ALA A 19 31.40 18.01 8.77
N THR A 20 31.47 16.91 9.50
CA THR A 20 32.19 15.68 9.10
C THR A 20 31.40 14.86 8.07
N LEU A 21 30.06 14.90 8.12
CA LEU A 21 29.18 14.13 7.23
C LEU A 21 29.08 14.69 5.81
N VAL A 22 29.23 16.00 5.63
CA VAL A 22 29.12 16.64 4.30
C VAL A 22 30.40 16.45 3.47
N SER A 23 31.56 16.24 4.11
CA SER A 23 32.79 15.88 3.41
C SER A 23 32.81 14.45 2.86
N ASP A 24 32.06 13.52 3.48
CA ASP A 24 32.08 12.10 3.09
C ASP A 24 31.26 11.81 1.82
N LEU A 25 30.16 12.56 1.59
CA LEU A 25 29.34 12.44 0.38
C LEU A 25 30.06 12.87 -0.91
N ARG A 26 31.07 13.76 -0.82
CA ARG A 26 31.91 14.13 -1.98
C ARG A 26 33.05 13.15 -2.23
N ASN A 27 33.39 12.31 -1.25
CA ASN A 27 34.48 11.33 -1.33
C ASN A 27 34.00 9.89 -1.53
N GLY A 28 32.71 9.67 -1.77
CA GLY A 28 32.16 8.35 -2.07
C GLY A 28 32.01 7.42 -0.87
N ASN A 29 32.04 7.95 0.35
CA ASN A 29 31.93 7.17 1.58
C ASN A 29 30.54 7.42 2.22
N VAL A 30 29.75 6.36 2.43
CA VAL A 30 28.40 6.40 3.04
C VAL A 30 28.37 5.79 4.44
N ASN A 31 29.50 5.76 5.14
CA ASN A 31 29.51 5.36 6.54
C ASN A 31 28.55 6.25 7.38
N ASN A 32 27.49 5.63 7.89
CA ASN A 32 26.49 6.30 8.72
C ASN A 32 26.90 6.14 10.20
N PRO A 33 27.38 7.19 10.88
CA PRO A 33 27.84 7.09 12.27
C PRO A 33 26.70 6.83 13.27
N VAL A 34 25.44 6.91 12.84
CA VAL A 34 24.24 6.74 13.68
C VAL A 34 23.76 5.28 13.73
N VAL A 35 24.03 4.50 12.68
CA VAL A 35 23.62 3.09 12.60
C VAL A 35 24.88 2.24 12.66
N ASN A 36 24.98 1.36 13.68
CA ASN A 36 26.10 0.44 13.80
C ASN A 36 26.29 -0.33 12.48
N VAL A 37 27.52 -0.34 11.96
CA VAL A 37 27.93 -1.02 10.73
C VAL A 37 27.42 -2.46 10.66
N THR A 38 27.28 -3.15 11.80
CA THR A 38 26.73 -4.51 11.86
C THR A 38 25.27 -4.58 11.38
N ASN A 39 24.43 -3.60 11.76
CA ASN A 39 23.02 -3.55 11.36
C ASN A 39 22.85 -3.03 9.92
N ASP A 40 23.67 -2.07 9.52
CA ASP A 40 23.69 -1.55 8.14
C ASP A 40 24.17 -2.63 7.15
N CYS A 41 25.25 -3.35 7.48
CA CYS A 41 25.74 -4.47 6.67
C CYS A 41 24.75 -5.64 6.59
N ALA A 42 23.98 -5.90 7.64
CA ALA A 42 22.90 -6.91 7.60
C ALA A 42 21.80 -6.52 6.61
N LEU A 43 21.40 -5.24 6.59
CA LEU A 43 20.39 -4.74 5.66
C LEU A 43 20.89 -4.70 4.21
N ARG A 44 22.14 -4.29 3.99
CA ARG A 44 22.80 -4.34 2.67
C ARG A 44 22.90 -5.78 2.15
N SER A 45 23.28 -6.71 3.02
CA SER A 45 23.35 -8.14 2.71
C SER A 45 21.99 -8.72 2.33
N PHE A 46 20.95 -8.41 3.11
CA PHE A 46 19.57 -8.81 2.80
C PHE A 46 19.10 -8.24 1.46
N THR A 47 19.44 -6.99 1.15
CA THR A 47 19.06 -6.35 -0.11
C THR A 47 19.73 -7.03 -1.32
N ILE A 48 20.99 -7.45 -1.19
CA ILE A 48 21.71 -8.19 -2.23
C ILE A 48 21.16 -9.60 -2.40
N GLU A 49 20.82 -10.25 -1.29
CA GLU A 49 20.15 -11.55 -1.30
C GLU A 49 18.82 -11.48 -2.04
N MET A 50 18.00 -10.46 -1.74
CA MET A 50 16.71 -10.27 -2.41
C MET A 50 16.88 -9.87 -3.87
N ALA A 51 17.90 -9.07 -4.21
CA ALA A 51 18.26 -8.77 -5.59
C ALA A 51 18.66 -10.04 -6.37
N GLY A 52 19.38 -10.96 -5.72
CA GLY A 52 19.66 -12.28 -6.26
C GLY A 52 18.39 -13.13 -6.42
N TYR A 53 17.49 -13.13 -5.44
CA TYR A 53 16.24 -13.89 -5.48
C TYR A 53 15.34 -13.51 -6.67
N ILE A 54 15.19 -12.21 -6.91
CA ILE A 54 14.33 -11.68 -7.99
C ILE A 54 15.04 -11.66 -9.37
N ALA A 55 16.36 -11.84 -9.41
CA ALA A 55 17.10 -11.81 -10.66
C ALA A 55 16.79 -13.06 -11.53
N PRO A 56 16.63 -12.89 -12.85
CA PRO A 56 16.50 -14.02 -13.77
C PRO A 56 17.66 -14.99 -13.61
N SER A 57 17.38 -16.29 -13.64
CA SER A 57 18.35 -17.37 -13.34
C SER A 57 19.66 -17.27 -14.13
N PHE A 58 19.61 -16.76 -15.37
CA PHE A 58 20.76 -16.59 -16.25
C PHE A 58 21.60 -15.32 -16.00
N TRP A 59 21.09 -14.33 -15.26
CA TRP A 59 21.83 -13.11 -14.88
C TRP A 59 22.08 -12.98 -13.38
N LYS A 60 21.65 -13.96 -12.58
CA LYS A 60 21.69 -13.93 -11.11
C LYS A 60 23.04 -13.49 -10.56
N GLU A 61 24.12 -14.04 -11.09
CA GLU A 61 25.49 -13.76 -10.65
C GLU A 61 25.93 -12.32 -10.97
N LYS A 62 25.56 -11.80 -12.15
CA LYS A 62 25.87 -10.42 -12.56
C LYS A 62 25.04 -9.40 -11.79
N TRP A 63 23.78 -9.73 -11.47
CA TRP A 63 22.92 -8.90 -10.63
C TRP A 63 23.39 -8.84 -9.18
N ILE A 64 23.74 -9.97 -8.58
CA ILE A 64 24.31 -10.02 -7.23
C ILE A 64 25.62 -9.22 -7.17
N LYS A 65 26.47 -9.32 -8.21
CA LYS A 65 27.70 -8.53 -8.29
C LYS A 65 27.43 -7.03 -8.39
N LEU A 66 26.54 -6.62 -9.29
CA LEU A 66 26.14 -5.21 -9.42
C LEU A 66 25.55 -4.68 -8.11
N SER A 67 24.69 -5.44 -7.43
CA SER A 67 24.12 -5.05 -6.15
C SER A 67 25.18 -4.96 -5.06
N ARG A 68 26.15 -5.89 -5.00
CA ARG A 68 27.28 -5.81 -4.07
C ARG A 68 28.08 -4.52 -4.24
N ASP A 69 28.40 -4.18 -5.48
CA ASP A 69 29.17 -2.98 -5.81
C ASP A 69 28.33 -1.72 -5.48
N ALA A 70 27.05 -1.71 -5.83
CA ALA A 70 26.15 -0.59 -5.58
C ALA A 70 25.89 -0.32 -4.09
N PHE A 71 25.88 -1.37 -3.25
CA PHE A 71 25.73 -1.25 -1.80
C PHE A 71 27.07 -1.22 -1.05
N GLN A 72 28.19 -1.12 -1.77
CA GLN A 72 29.55 -1.02 -1.19
C GLN A 72 29.82 -2.10 -0.13
N MET A 73 29.49 -3.36 -0.47
CA MET A 73 29.70 -4.48 0.46
C MET A 73 31.16 -4.74 0.80
N ASP A 74 32.09 -4.19 0.03
CA ASP A 74 33.51 -4.19 0.31
C ASP A 74 33.87 -3.42 1.60
N GLU A 75 33.06 -2.45 2.02
CA GLU A 75 33.21 -1.76 3.31
C GLU A 75 32.75 -2.60 4.51
N CYS A 76 31.88 -3.59 4.26
CA CYS A 76 31.53 -4.60 5.25
C CYS A 76 32.68 -5.62 5.30
N ASN A 77 33.76 -5.26 6.00
CA ASN A 77 35.02 -6.02 6.09
C ASN A 77 34.88 -7.33 6.90
N ILE A 78 33.89 -8.12 6.55
CA ILE A 78 33.74 -9.52 6.93
C ILE A 78 34.46 -10.28 5.83
N THR A 79 35.64 -10.81 6.18
CA THR A 79 36.39 -11.75 5.34
C THR A 79 35.42 -12.66 4.60
N THR A 80 35.55 -12.66 3.28
CA THR A 80 34.96 -13.58 2.31
C THR A 80 35.24 -15.02 2.71
N ALA A 81 34.53 -15.52 3.72
CA ALA A 81 34.09 -16.90 3.67
C ALA A 81 33.25 -16.96 2.38
N MET A 82 33.75 -17.68 1.38
CA MET A 82 32.93 -18.10 0.25
C MET A 82 31.61 -18.55 0.86
N HIS A 83 30.54 -17.79 0.57
CA HIS A 83 29.25 -18.10 1.14
C HIS A 83 28.93 -19.51 0.72
N ASP A 84 28.96 -20.37 1.72
CA ASP A 84 28.51 -21.74 1.68
C ASP A 84 27.18 -21.77 0.95
N THR A 85 27.23 -22.19 -0.32
CA THR A 85 26.04 -22.39 -1.16
C THR A 85 25.15 -23.51 -0.63
N ASP A 86 25.58 -24.23 0.42
CA ASP A 86 24.79 -25.21 1.18
C ASP A 86 24.18 -24.62 2.46
N ARG A 87 24.22 -23.30 2.71
CA ARG A 87 23.30 -22.69 3.68
C ARG A 87 21.88 -22.78 3.13
N SER A 88 21.25 -23.93 3.36
CA SER A 88 19.80 -24.08 3.36
C SER A 88 19.24 -22.90 4.13
N PHE A 89 18.30 -22.18 3.51
CA PHE A 89 17.54 -21.12 4.14
C PHE A 89 17.22 -21.53 5.58
N GLN A 90 17.88 -20.93 6.57
CA GLN A 90 17.41 -21.06 7.94
C GLN A 90 16.20 -20.14 7.99
N VAL A 91 15.06 -20.70 7.60
CA VAL A 91 13.74 -20.18 7.98
C VAL A 91 13.89 -19.79 9.43
N THR A 92 13.52 -18.55 9.78
CA THR A 92 13.50 -18.11 11.18
C THR A 92 12.97 -19.27 12.01
N PRO A 93 13.71 -19.74 13.04
CA PRO A 93 13.29 -20.92 13.78
C PRO A 93 11.82 -20.77 14.11
N GLU A 94 11.02 -21.78 13.76
CA GLU A 94 9.58 -21.76 13.99
C GLU A 94 9.36 -21.23 15.41
N ARG A 95 8.73 -20.07 15.54
CA ARG A 95 8.48 -19.48 16.86
C ARG A 95 7.65 -20.52 17.60
N GLN A 96 8.20 -21.10 18.65
CA GLN A 96 7.47 -22.09 19.42
C GLN A 96 6.17 -21.47 19.90
N LYS A 97 5.05 -22.09 19.52
CA LYS A 97 3.71 -21.64 19.92
C LYS A 97 3.69 -21.51 21.43
N SER A 98 3.29 -20.34 21.91
CA SER A 98 3.38 -20.01 23.33
C SER A 98 2.46 -20.92 24.17
N ASN A 99 2.85 -21.19 25.42
CA ASN A 99 2.01 -21.95 26.33
C ASN A 99 0.79 -21.13 26.76
N CYS A 100 -0.29 -21.23 25.98
CA CYS A 100 -1.57 -20.61 26.25
C CYS A 100 -2.22 -21.19 27.51
N GLN A 101 -2.65 -20.35 28.43
CA GLN A 101 -3.44 -20.79 29.58
C GLN A 101 -4.86 -21.19 29.18
N TYR A 102 -5.40 -20.56 28.14
CA TYR A 102 -6.68 -20.93 27.55
C TYR A 102 -6.65 -20.74 26.03
N ARG A 103 -7.32 -21.65 25.31
CA ARG A 103 -7.45 -21.62 23.85
C ARG A 103 -8.91 -21.53 23.45
N ILE A 104 -9.23 -20.57 22.59
CA ILE A 104 -10.54 -20.38 21.97
C ILE A 104 -10.39 -20.77 20.50
N PHE A 105 -11.17 -21.75 20.04
CA PHE A 105 -11.13 -22.23 18.68
C PHE A 105 -12.19 -21.54 17.82
N VAL A 106 -11.80 -21.16 16.60
CA VAL A 106 -12.67 -20.56 15.59
C VAL A 106 -12.66 -21.42 14.33
N HIS A 107 -13.83 -21.76 13.78
CA HIS A 107 -13.97 -22.54 12.55
C HIS A 107 -15.10 -21.98 11.68
N GLY A 108 -14.79 -21.51 10.47
CA GLY A 108 -15.75 -20.79 9.63
C GLY A 108 -16.98 -21.61 9.17
N SER A 109 -16.79 -22.90 8.86
CA SER A 109 -17.85 -23.79 8.38
C SER A 109 -18.51 -24.64 9.47
N LEU A 110 -17.76 -25.12 10.46
CA LEU A 110 -18.26 -26.01 11.52
C LEU A 110 -18.59 -25.29 12.83
N GLY A 111 -18.18 -24.02 12.97
CA GLY A 111 -18.40 -23.23 14.18
C GLY A 111 -19.77 -22.57 14.25
N HIS A 112 -20.16 -22.18 15.46
CA HIS A 112 -21.34 -21.36 15.72
C HIS A 112 -21.03 -20.37 16.86
N ASP A 113 -21.45 -19.12 16.75
CA ASP A 113 -21.08 -18.07 17.73
C ASP A 113 -21.79 -18.22 19.09
N SER A 114 -22.73 -19.15 19.20
CA SER A 114 -23.31 -19.58 20.49
C SER A 114 -22.57 -20.75 21.14
N TYR A 115 -21.55 -21.31 20.48
CA TYR A 115 -20.73 -22.38 21.06
C TYR A 115 -19.72 -21.82 22.07
N ASN A 116 -19.10 -22.72 22.83
CA ASN A 116 -18.18 -22.36 23.91
C ASN A 116 -16.71 -22.23 23.47
N GLY A 117 -16.43 -22.18 22.16
CA GLY A 117 -15.08 -21.98 21.63
C GLY A 117 -14.10 -23.12 21.94
N THR A 118 -14.59 -24.33 22.20
CA THR A 118 -13.74 -25.52 22.34
C THR A 118 -13.39 -26.10 20.97
N PHE A 119 -12.45 -27.05 20.92
CA PHE A 119 -12.10 -27.71 19.67
C PHE A 119 -13.30 -28.40 19.01
N ASP A 120 -14.13 -29.10 19.81
CA ASP A 120 -15.32 -29.82 19.32
C ASP A 120 -16.52 -28.90 19.04
N LYS A 121 -16.61 -27.77 19.75
CA LYS A 121 -17.64 -26.75 19.57
C LYS A 121 -16.99 -25.38 19.39
N PRO A 122 -16.38 -25.11 18.23
CA PRO A 122 -15.66 -23.87 17.98
C PRO A 122 -16.62 -22.70 17.70
N LEU A 123 -16.18 -21.48 17.96
CA LEU A 123 -16.89 -20.28 17.50
C LEU A 123 -16.82 -20.16 15.99
N LYS A 124 -17.75 -19.43 15.37
CA LYS A 124 -17.76 -19.25 13.90
C LYS A 124 -16.89 -18.06 13.49
N THR A 125 -16.96 -16.96 14.24
CA THR A 125 -16.36 -15.69 13.86
C THR A 125 -15.23 -15.27 14.82
N ILE A 126 -14.25 -14.55 14.28
CA ILE A 126 -13.13 -13.99 15.06
C ILE A 126 -13.62 -12.93 16.06
N PRO A 127 -14.55 -12.01 15.71
CA PRO A 127 -15.14 -11.10 16.69
C PRO A 127 -15.80 -11.80 17.87
N ALA A 128 -16.49 -12.93 17.66
CA ALA A 128 -17.06 -13.71 18.76
C ALA A 128 -15.96 -14.27 19.69
N ALA A 129 -14.85 -14.73 19.12
CA ALA A 129 -13.71 -15.22 19.91
C ALA A 129 -13.03 -14.12 20.73
N ILE A 130 -12.94 -12.90 20.20
CA ILE A 130 -12.43 -11.73 20.94
C ILE A 130 -13.41 -11.35 22.05
N SER A 131 -14.72 -11.35 21.79
CA SER A 131 -15.71 -11.12 22.84
C SER A 131 -15.62 -12.16 23.97
N MET A 132 -15.38 -13.42 23.60
CA MET A 132 -15.15 -14.50 24.55
C MET A 132 -13.84 -14.32 25.33
N SER A 133 -12.74 -13.95 24.70
CA SER A 133 -11.45 -13.70 25.39
C SER A 133 -11.60 -12.58 26.43
N ARG A 134 -12.29 -11.49 26.08
CA ARG A 134 -12.62 -10.39 27.00
C ARG A 134 -13.48 -10.84 28.18
N SER A 135 -14.41 -11.76 27.95
CA SER A 135 -15.22 -12.34 29.04
C SER A 135 -14.37 -13.21 29.97
N LEU A 136 -13.41 -13.96 29.42
CA LEU A 136 -12.47 -14.78 30.18
C LEU A 136 -11.49 -13.96 31.02
N ARG A 137 -11.24 -12.68 30.69
CA ARG A 137 -10.46 -11.76 31.54
C ARG A 137 -11.08 -11.51 32.92
N ARG A 138 -12.33 -11.92 33.15
CA ARG A 138 -12.94 -11.93 34.50
C ARG A 138 -12.47 -13.11 35.35
N LEU A 139 -11.96 -14.17 34.72
CA LEU A 139 -11.52 -15.41 35.36
C LEU A 139 -10.00 -15.56 35.37
N TYR A 140 -9.33 -15.04 34.35
CA TYR A 140 -7.87 -15.08 34.20
C TYR A 140 -7.27 -13.69 34.44
N SER A 141 -6.06 -13.63 35.02
CA SER A 141 -5.37 -12.36 35.26
C SER A 141 -5.07 -11.63 33.95
N LYS A 142 -4.79 -10.32 34.03
CA LYS A 142 -4.36 -9.54 32.86
C LYS A 142 -3.05 -10.07 32.25
N ASP A 143 -2.16 -10.61 33.10
CA ASP A 143 -0.88 -11.20 32.67
C ASP A 143 -1.04 -12.58 32.03
N SER A 144 -2.23 -13.16 32.11
CA SER A 144 -2.46 -14.49 31.56
C SER A 144 -2.46 -14.47 30.03
N LEU A 145 -1.75 -15.40 29.40
CA LEU A 145 -1.72 -15.53 27.95
C LEU A 145 -2.94 -16.30 27.45
N LEU A 146 -3.81 -15.63 26.73
CA LEU A 146 -4.96 -16.24 26.06
C LEU A 146 -4.65 -16.40 24.56
N CYS A 147 -5.21 -17.42 23.94
CA CYS A 147 -4.99 -17.70 22.51
C CYS A 147 -6.30 -17.91 21.78
N ILE A 148 -6.44 -17.26 20.62
CA ILE A 148 -7.47 -17.51 19.63
C ILE A 148 -6.81 -18.32 18.51
N VAL A 149 -7.30 -19.54 18.31
CA VAL A 149 -6.76 -20.51 17.36
C VAL A 149 -7.77 -20.72 16.24
N ILE A 150 -7.41 -20.31 15.03
CA ILE A 150 -8.29 -20.25 13.87
C ILE A 150 -8.02 -21.47 12.98
N ARG A 151 -9.10 -22.16 12.61
CA ARG A 151 -9.05 -23.33 11.72
C ARG A 151 -9.00 -22.90 10.25
N GLU A 152 -8.59 -23.82 9.40
CA GLU A 152 -8.48 -23.64 7.94
C GLU A 152 -9.71 -22.97 7.33
N GLY A 153 -9.47 -22.00 6.45
CA GLY A 153 -10.53 -21.35 5.68
C GLY A 153 -10.21 -19.93 5.28
N ILE A 154 -11.13 -19.36 4.49
CA ILE A 154 -11.15 -17.95 4.14
C ILE A 154 -12.23 -17.26 4.97
N TYR A 155 -11.83 -16.25 5.71
CA TYR A 155 -12.69 -15.45 6.57
C TYR A 155 -12.87 -14.08 5.93
N TYR A 156 -14.01 -13.88 5.26
CA TYR A 156 -14.37 -12.63 4.57
C TYR A 156 -14.86 -11.58 5.57
N LEU A 157 -13.95 -10.75 6.04
CA LEU A 157 -14.22 -9.67 6.99
C LEU A 157 -14.93 -8.48 6.34
N GLY A 158 -14.78 -8.32 5.02
CA GLY A 158 -15.47 -7.29 4.23
C GLY A 158 -17.00 -7.39 4.28
N MET A 159 -17.56 -8.59 4.53
CA MET A 159 -19.00 -8.80 4.61
C MET A 159 -19.69 -8.16 5.82
N SER A 160 -18.94 -7.91 6.90
CA SER A 160 -19.48 -7.42 8.17
C SER A 160 -19.14 -5.95 8.46
N ALA A 161 -18.54 -5.25 7.49
CA ALA A 161 -18.09 -3.88 7.68
C ALA A 161 -19.27 -2.91 7.79
N THR A 162 -19.40 -2.23 8.94
CA THR A 162 -20.32 -1.09 9.10
C THR A 162 -19.62 0.21 8.73
N THR A 163 -20.40 1.18 8.24
CA THR A 163 -19.96 2.41 7.53
C THR A 163 -19.09 3.40 8.31
N THR A 164 -18.69 3.13 9.54
CA THR A 164 -18.41 4.22 10.47
C THR A 164 -16.95 4.59 10.70
N SER A 165 -15.96 3.89 10.14
CA SER A 165 -14.58 4.43 10.04
C SER A 165 -13.67 3.52 9.21
N SER A 166 -12.89 4.11 8.29
CA SER A 166 -11.76 3.45 7.61
C SER A 166 -10.62 3.04 8.57
N GLN A 167 -10.67 3.50 9.83
CA GLN A 167 -9.66 3.25 10.86
C GLN A 167 -10.06 2.17 11.87
N ILE A 168 -11.34 1.80 11.92
CA ILE A 168 -11.81 0.69 12.75
C ILE A 168 -11.70 -0.55 11.87
N GLY A 169 -10.65 -1.33 12.09
CA GLY A 169 -10.51 -2.62 11.40
C GLY A 169 -11.70 -3.51 11.75
N ALA A 170 -12.01 -4.48 10.88
CA ALA A 170 -13.05 -5.47 11.16
C ALA A 170 -12.81 -6.24 12.48
N ILE A 171 -11.55 -6.33 12.88
CA ILE A 171 -11.10 -6.82 14.18
C ILE A 171 -10.50 -5.65 14.96
N ALA A 172 -11.22 -5.19 15.99
CA ALA A 172 -10.76 -4.12 16.87
C ALA A 172 -10.21 -4.69 18.18
N LEU A 173 -8.90 -4.57 18.37
CA LEU A 173 -8.19 -4.89 19.60
C LEU A 173 -7.92 -3.63 20.41
N THR A 174 -8.00 -3.76 21.73
CA THR A 174 -7.87 -2.68 22.70
C THR A 174 -6.99 -3.14 23.86
N VAL A 175 -6.75 -2.26 24.84
CA VAL A 175 -6.08 -2.61 26.11
C VAL A 175 -6.73 -3.75 26.91
N ASN A 176 -7.98 -4.14 26.59
CA ASN A 176 -8.64 -5.32 27.17
C ASN A 176 -8.15 -6.65 26.57
N ASP A 177 -7.42 -6.57 25.46
CA ASP A 177 -6.94 -7.69 24.68
C ASP A 177 -5.42 -7.92 24.87
N ASP A 178 -4.79 -7.23 25.84
CA ASP A 178 -3.37 -7.44 26.21
C ASP A 178 -3.06 -8.93 26.44
N ASN A 179 -1.83 -9.37 26.14
CA ASN A 179 -1.40 -10.78 26.30
C ASN A 179 -2.31 -11.76 25.54
N LEU A 180 -2.45 -11.53 24.24
CA LEU A 180 -3.30 -12.33 23.33
C LEU A 180 -2.50 -12.82 22.12
N VAL A 181 -2.63 -14.11 21.83
CA VAL A 181 -2.16 -14.70 20.56
C VAL A 181 -3.35 -14.92 19.64
N ILE A 182 -3.23 -14.54 18.37
CA ILE A 182 -4.17 -14.90 17.31
C ILE A 182 -3.37 -15.68 16.25
N GLU A 183 -3.70 -16.95 16.08
CA GLU A 183 -2.90 -17.85 15.25
C GLU A 183 -3.75 -18.85 14.48
N ASN A 184 -3.16 -19.45 13.45
CA ASN A 184 -3.71 -20.63 12.80
C ASN A 184 -3.52 -21.89 13.66
N TYR A 185 -4.39 -22.88 13.47
CA TYR A 185 -4.23 -24.20 14.05
C TYR A 185 -3.13 -24.97 13.32
N GLN A 186 -2.04 -25.30 14.03
CA GLN A 186 -0.87 -25.98 13.43
C GLN A 186 -0.40 -25.28 12.15
N ASP A 187 -0.43 -25.97 11.00
CA ASP A 187 -0.04 -25.50 9.67
C ASP A 187 -1.25 -25.22 8.76
N GLU A 188 -2.46 -25.20 9.32
CA GLU A 188 -3.67 -24.93 8.55
C GLU A 188 -3.62 -23.54 7.91
N ARG A 189 -4.03 -23.46 6.64
CA ARG A 189 -4.00 -22.22 5.88
C ARG A 189 -5.21 -21.34 6.23
N VAL A 190 -4.95 -20.26 6.96
CA VAL A 190 -5.97 -19.29 7.35
C VAL A 190 -5.78 -17.99 6.59
N VAL A 191 -6.83 -17.57 5.87
CA VAL A 191 -6.86 -16.30 5.13
C VAL A 191 -7.88 -15.37 5.76
N LEU A 192 -7.45 -14.17 6.17
CA LEU A 192 -8.36 -13.08 6.49
C LEU A 192 -8.45 -12.16 5.28
N SER A 193 -9.63 -12.12 4.68
CA SER A 193 -9.90 -11.34 3.47
C SER A 193 -10.66 -10.06 3.81
N GLY A 194 -10.20 -8.93 3.28
CA GLY A 194 -10.94 -7.67 3.28
C GLY A 194 -12.01 -7.58 2.20
N GLY A 195 -12.22 -8.66 1.45
CA GLY A 195 -13.11 -8.71 0.31
C GLY A 195 -14.48 -9.30 0.61
N TRP A 196 -15.29 -9.34 -0.45
CA TRP A 196 -16.62 -9.89 -0.51
C TRP A 196 -16.74 -10.80 -1.74
N PRO A 197 -17.00 -12.12 -1.57
CA PRO A 197 -17.14 -13.05 -2.68
C PRO A 197 -18.42 -12.76 -3.47
N LEU A 198 -18.30 -12.62 -4.78
CA LEU A 198 -19.38 -12.20 -5.66
C LEU A 198 -20.09 -13.42 -6.26
N ASP A 199 -21.40 -13.51 -6.04
CA ASP A 199 -22.28 -14.42 -6.78
C ASP A 199 -22.70 -13.73 -8.09
N LEU A 200 -22.12 -14.17 -9.21
CA LEU A 200 -22.22 -13.51 -10.51
C LEU A 200 -22.84 -14.43 -11.55
N HIS A 201 -23.84 -13.91 -12.26
CA HIS A 201 -24.44 -14.55 -13.42
C HIS A 201 -24.00 -13.83 -14.70
N TRP A 202 -23.05 -14.44 -15.39
CA TRP A 202 -22.40 -13.86 -16.56
C TRP A 202 -23.25 -14.01 -17.83
N SER A 203 -23.25 -12.95 -18.65
CA SER A 203 -23.80 -12.93 -20.00
C SER A 203 -22.82 -12.23 -20.95
N ALA A 204 -22.87 -12.58 -22.24
CA ALA A 204 -22.04 -11.90 -23.23
C ALA A 204 -22.49 -10.44 -23.41
N TYR A 205 -21.55 -9.50 -23.34
CA TYR A 205 -21.79 -8.07 -23.59
C TYR A 205 -21.40 -7.69 -25.02
N ARG A 206 -20.13 -7.90 -25.39
CA ARG A 206 -19.59 -7.49 -26.69
C ARG A 206 -18.44 -8.39 -27.12
N THR A 207 -18.39 -8.77 -28.38
CA THR A 207 -17.24 -9.50 -28.96
C THR A 207 -16.33 -8.55 -29.72
N LEU A 208 -15.04 -8.53 -29.37
CA LEU A 208 -14.01 -7.68 -29.98
C LEU A 208 -13.27 -8.44 -31.10
N GLY A 209 -14.02 -8.90 -32.09
CA GLY A 209 -13.47 -9.72 -33.19
C GLY A 209 -12.73 -10.96 -32.66
N ASN A 210 -11.47 -11.14 -33.08
CA ASN A 210 -10.64 -12.27 -32.64
C ASN A 210 -9.96 -12.06 -31.28
N ASN A 211 -10.12 -10.89 -30.64
CA ASN A 211 -9.44 -10.59 -29.37
C ASN A 211 -10.15 -11.21 -28.15
N GLY A 212 -11.43 -11.57 -28.28
CA GLY A 212 -12.23 -12.20 -27.22
C GLY A 212 -13.60 -11.55 -27.02
N THR A 213 -14.35 -12.05 -26.05
CA THR A 213 -15.69 -11.56 -25.70
C THR A 213 -15.66 -10.94 -24.30
N ILE A 214 -16.09 -9.69 -24.19
CA ILE A 214 -16.37 -9.04 -22.91
C ILE A 214 -17.67 -9.64 -22.37
N MET A 215 -17.59 -10.12 -21.13
CA MET A 215 -18.71 -10.64 -20.34
C MET A 215 -19.18 -9.56 -19.37
N GLN A 216 -20.46 -9.60 -18.99
CA GLN A 216 -21.03 -8.72 -17.98
C GLN A 216 -21.86 -9.50 -16.95
N ALA A 217 -21.89 -9.00 -15.72
CA ALA A 217 -22.72 -9.51 -14.63
C ALA A 217 -23.18 -8.36 -13.72
N GLN A 218 -24.31 -8.55 -13.04
CA GLN A 218 -24.81 -7.60 -12.04
C GLN A 218 -24.14 -7.85 -10.70
N ILE A 219 -23.65 -6.78 -10.06
CA ILE A 219 -23.08 -6.86 -8.71
C ILE A 219 -24.22 -6.97 -7.68
N PRO A 220 -24.16 -7.95 -6.75
CA PRO A 220 -25.15 -8.09 -5.68
C PRO A 220 -25.39 -6.78 -4.91
N SER A 221 -26.63 -6.53 -4.47
CA SER A 221 -27.04 -5.27 -3.82
C SER A 221 -26.24 -4.94 -2.56
N ASP A 222 -25.80 -5.96 -1.85
CA ASP A 222 -25.16 -5.84 -0.53
C ASP A 222 -23.69 -5.41 -0.64
N VAL A 223 -23.09 -5.54 -1.83
CA VAL A 223 -21.74 -5.08 -2.11
C VAL A 223 -21.72 -3.56 -2.19
N ARG A 224 -20.78 -2.96 -1.46
CA ARG A 224 -20.58 -1.50 -1.42
C ARG A 224 -19.68 -1.06 -2.56
N LEU A 225 -20.29 -0.38 -3.53
CA LEU A 225 -19.60 0.08 -4.74
C LEU A 225 -18.64 1.24 -4.48
N ASP A 226 -18.87 2.02 -3.43
CA ASP A 226 -17.98 3.10 -2.99
C ASP A 226 -16.63 2.55 -2.45
N LEU A 227 -16.64 1.33 -1.91
CA LEU A 227 -15.46 0.66 -1.34
C LEU A 227 -14.84 -0.39 -2.29
N PHE A 228 -15.55 -0.75 -3.36
CA PHE A 228 -15.11 -1.66 -4.40
C PHE A 228 -14.23 -0.91 -5.41
N ASN A 229 -12.92 -0.99 -5.18
CA ASN A 229 -11.90 -0.39 -6.05
C ASN A 229 -10.94 -1.44 -6.64
N GLU A 230 -10.89 -2.64 -6.07
CA GLU A 230 -10.05 -3.74 -6.53
C GLU A 230 -10.89 -5.01 -6.69
N LEU A 231 -10.66 -5.74 -7.79
CA LEU A 231 -11.23 -7.05 -8.04
C LEU A 231 -10.14 -8.10 -7.90
N TYR A 232 -10.47 -9.22 -7.25
CA TYR A 232 -9.61 -10.39 -7.16
C TYR A 232 -10.31 -11.57 -7.82
N ILE A 233 -9.55 -12.33 -8.61
CA ILE A 233 -10.00 -13.49 -9.36
C ILE A 233 -9.11 -14.65 -8.99
N ASP A 234 -9.70 -15.73 -8.47
CA ASP A 234 -8.99 -16.93 -8.01
C ASP A 234 -7.79 -16.60 -7.08
N GLY A 235 -7.99 -15.63 -6.18
CA GLY A 235 -7.01 -15.19 -5.20
C GLY A 235 -5.90 -14.26 -5.72
N LYS A 236 -5.97 -13.82 -6.98
CA LYS A 236 -5.03 -12.87 -7.59
C LYS A 236 -5.72 -11.55 -7.92
N ARG A 237 -5.03 -10.43 -7.74
CA ARG A 237 -5.54 -9.11 -8.14
C ARG A 237 -5.73 -9.08 -9.66
N ALA A 238 -6.92 -8.71 -10.11
CA ALA A 238 -7.25 -8.57 -11.51
C ALA A 238 -6.80 -7.21 -12.06
N ILE A 239 -6.54 -7.15 -13.37
CA ILE A 239 -6.06 -5.94 -14.03
C ILE A 239 -7.27 -5.07 -14.36
N ILE A 240 -7.33 -3.86 -13.83
CA ILE A 240 -8.37 -2.92 -14.24
C ILE A 240 -8.14 -2.50 -15.69
N ALA A 241 -9.20 -2.33 -16.48
CA ALA A 241 -9.16 -1.84 -17.85
C ALA A 241 -8.27 -0.59 -17.94
N LYS A 242 -7.20 -0.67 -18.72
CA LYS A 242 -6.17 0.37 -18.72
C LYS A 242 -5.46 0.52 -20.07
N TYR A 243 -4.89 1.71 -20.27
CA TYR A 243 -3.98 1.96 -21.37
C TYR A 243 -2.64 2.56 -20.90
N PRO A 244 -1.50 2.08 -21.39
CA PRO A 244 -1.36 0.90 -22.24
C PRO A 244 -1.68 -0.41 -21.50
N ASN A 245 -2.07 -1.43 -22.27
CA ASN A 245 -2.18 -2.79 -21.78
C ASN A 245 -0.88 -3.28 -21.13
N GLY A 246 -1.01 -4.10 -20.10
CA GLY A 246 0.12 -4.73 -19.41
C GLY A 246 0.05 -4.58 -17.89
N ASP A 247 0.72 -5.51 -17.21
CA ASP A 247 0.76 -5.58 -15.76
C ASP A 247 2.18 -5.33 -15.25
N PRO A 248 2.48 -4.10 -14.81
CA PRO A 248 3.81 -3.78 -14.30
C PRO A 248 4.17 -4.57 -13.03
N SER A 249 3.21 -5.12 -12.29
CA SER A 249 3.48 -5.89 -11.06
C SER A 249 4.11 -7.25 -11.34
N THR A 250 3.87 -7.81 -12.53
CA THR A 250 4.42 -9.11 -12.96
C THR A 250 5.46 -8.98 -14.06
N GLN A 251 5.39 -7.93 -14.88
CA GLN A 251 6.28 -7.75 -16.04
C GLN A 251 7.50 -6.86 -15.72
N GLY A 252 7.36 -5.92 -14.78
CA GLY A 252 8.40 -4.96 -14.41
C GLY A 252 8.47 -3.73 -15.35
N LEU A 253 9.01 -2.62 -14.84
CA LEU A 253 9.02 -1.31 -15.51
C LEU A 253 9.80 -1.29 -16.84
N TYR A 254 10.79 -2.18 -16.99
CA TYR A 254 11.63 -2.29 -18.18
C TYR A 254 11.24 -3.45 -19.11
N ALA A 255 10.06 -4.05 -18.89
CA ALA A 255 9.52 -4.99 -19.85
C ALA A 255 9.29 -4.31 -21.20
N LYS A 256 9.24 -5.11 -22.27
CA LYS A 256 8.87 -4.64 -23.61
C LYS A 256 7.48 -3.99 -23.64
N THR A 257 6.58 -4.44 -22.78
CA THR A 257 5.21 -3.95 -22.62
C THR A 257 4.93 -3.74 -21.14
N PRO A 258 5.47 -2.68 -20.51
CA PRO A 258 5.42 -2.51 -19.07
C PRO A 258 4.05 -2.01 -18.58
N GLY A 259 3.09 -1.78 -19.49
CA GLY A 259 1.81 -1.15 -19.17
C GLY A 259 1.93 0.33 -18.82
N PHE A 260 2.95 1.02 -19.35
CA PHE A 260 3.18 2.46 -19.21
C PHE A 260 3.47 3.09 -20.58
N ALA A 261 2.96 4.30 -20.78
CA ALA A 261 3.24 5.18 -21.90
C ALA A 261 4.28 6.25 -21.52
N PHE A 262 5.06 6.70 -22.49
CA PHE A 262 6.19 7.63 -22.34
C PHE A 262 6.10 8.83 -23.30
N ASP A 263 4.94 9.02 -23.90
CA ASP A 263 4.70 9.85 -25.07
C ASP A 263 3.95 11.15 -24.74
N VAL A 264 3.90 11.55 -23.46
CA VAL A 264 3.37 12.87 -23.08
C VAL A 264 4.11 13.96 -23.84
N GLN A 265 3.37 14.77 -24.61
CA GLN A 265 3.93 15.88 -25.37
C GLN A 265 4.24 17.06 -24.46
N LYS A 266 3.30 17.40 -23.57
CA LYS A 266 3.45 18.54 -22.65
C LYS A 266 2.63 18.33 -21.39
N TRP A 267 3.28 18.47 -20.23
CA TRP A 267 2.59 18.60 -18.95
C TRP A 267 2.05 20.02 -18.79
N LEU A 268 0.80 20.14 -18.33
CA LEU A 268 0.19 21.41 -18.02
C LEU A 268 0.61 21.83 -16.60
N PRO A 269 1.29 22.97 -16.44
CA PRO A 269 1.82 23.38 -15.14
C PRO A 269 0.71 23.66 -14.14
N SER A 270 1.02 23.55 -12.84
CA SER A 270 0.10 23.88 -11.77
C SER A 270 -0.43 25.31 -11.85
N THR A 271 -1.62 25.55 -11.29
CA THR A 271 -2.12 26.90 -11.05
C THR A 271 -1.58 27.41 -9.72
N TYR A 272 -1.10 28.66 -9.71
CA TYR A 272 -0.61 29.30 -8.48
C TYR A 272 -1.72 29.39 -7.42
N ASN A 273 -1.55 28.69 -6.30
CA ASN A 273 -2.50 28.63 -5.19
C ASN A 273 -1.74 28.83 -3.85
N PRO A 274 -1.58 30.08 -3.38
CA PRO A 274 -0.71 30.38 -2.25
C PRO A 274 -1.30 29.91 -0.92
N SER A 275 -0.45 29.30 -0.08
CA SER A 275 -0.78 28.93 1.30
C SER A 275 -0.48 30.07 2.27
N VAL A 276 -1.17 30.09 3.42
CA VAL A 276 -0.75 30.88 4.59
C VAL A 276 0.54 30.27 5.13
N GLN A 277 1.54 31.11 5.39
CA GLN A 277 2.87 30.64 5.76
C GLN A 277 3.09 30.82 7.26
N VAL A 278 3.59 29.75 7.89
CA VAL A 278 4.07 29.75 9.27
C VAL A 278 5.55 29.41 9.25
N LEU A 279 6.38 30.33 9.72
CA LEU A 279 7.81 30.13 9.88
C LEU A 279 8.13 30.05 11.38
N ILE A 280 8.68 28.92 11.80
CA ILE A 280 9.12 28.72 13.18
C ILE A 280 10.57 29.20 13.27
N GLN A 281 10.79 30.28 14.01
CA GLN A 281 12.11 30.89 14.14
C GLN A 281 13.06 30.07 15.02
N GLU A 282 12.54 29.36 16.02
CA GLU A 282 13.33 28.51 16.92
C GLU A 282 12.61 27.17 17.19
N PRO A 283 13.32 26.03 17.19
CA PRO A 283 14.78 25.89 17.18
C PRO A 283 15.41 26.11 15.80
N TYR A 284 16.52 26.85 15.76
CA TYR A 284 17.32 27.11 14.56
C TYR A 284 18.47 26.10 14.38
N ARG A 285 18.55 25.44 13.21
CA ARG A 285 19.60 24.48 12.86
C ARG A 285 20.70 25.12 12.01
N ASN A 286 21.63 25.80 12.66
CA ASN A 286 22.75 26.47 12.00
C ASN A 286 23.58 25.51 11.12
N GLY A 287 23.98 25.97 9.93
CA GLY A 287 24.81 25.21 8.99
C GLY A 287 24.09 24.09 8.22
N THR A 288 22.75 24.03 8.28
CA THR A 288 21.95 23.08 7.49
C THR A 288 21.22 23.76 6.33
N VAL A 289 20.87 22.99 5.30
CA VAL A 289 20.07 23.47 4.16
C VAL A 289 18.65 23.85 4.62
N PHE A 290 18.15 23.25 5.71
CA PHE A 290 16.82 23.53 6.27
C PHE A 290 16.94 24.04 7.71
N PRO A 291 17.35 25.31 7.89
CA PRO A 291 17.71 25.81 9.20
C PRO A 291 16.51 26.21 10.07
N TYR A 292 15.33 26.40 9.47
CA TYR A 292 14.06 26.65 10.16
C TYR A 292 13.04 25.57 9.78
N TYR A 293 12.08 25.32 10.68
CA TYR A 293 10.86 24.61 10.30
C TYR A 293 9.86 25.59 9.69
N GLN A 294 9.20 25.19 8.61
CA GLN A 294 8.16 25.96 7.94
C GLN A 294 6.93 25.11 7.67
N LEU A 295 5.78 25.76 7.57
CA LEU A 295 4.51 25.10 7.27
C LEU A 295 3.64 26.02 6.43
N GLY A 296 3.17 25.53 5.30
CA GLY A 296 2.05 26.13 4.55
C GLY A 296 0.72 25.58 5.06
N ILE A 297 -0.27 26.45 5.23
CA ILE A 297 -1.64 26.11 5.67
C ILE A 297 -2.64 26.59 4.60
N GLY A 298 -3.55 25.71 4.17
CA GLY A 298 -4.50 26.01 3.09
C GLY A 298 -3.81 26.21 1.73
N GLY A 299 -4.49 26.86 0.78
CA GLY A 299 -3.93 27.08 -0.57
C GLY A 299 -3.52 25.77 -1.25
N GLY A 300 -2.29 25.68 -1.74
CA GLY A 300 -1.74 24.45 -2.32
C GLY A 300 -1.67 23.27 -1.34
N ALA A 301 -1.62 23.53 -0.02
CA ALA A 301 -1.68 22.48 1.01
C ALA A 301 -3.10 21.94 1.25
N SER A 302 -4.14 22.54 0.67
CA SER A 302 -5.54 22.11 0.86
C SER A 302 -5.86 20.71 0.31
N VAL A 303 -4.95 20.10 -0.46
CA VAL A 303 -5.10 18.71 -0.93
C VAL A 303 -4.77 17.67 0.16
N PHE A 304 -4.14 18.08 1.26
CA PHE A 304 -3.77 17.21 2.37
C PHE A 304 -4.78 17.32 3.53
N ASN A 305 -4.77 16.33 4.42
CA ASN A 305 -5.57 16.32 5.64
C ASN A 305 -4.70 15.96 6.87
N PRO A 306 -4.41 16.90 7.80
CA PRO A 306 -4.86 18.30 7.78
C PRO A 306 -4.27 19.09 6.59
N PRO A 307 -4.86 20.25 6.22
CA PRO A 307 -4.47 21.03 5.05
C PRO A 307 -3.18 21.81 5.28
N THR A 308 -2.10 21.07 5.59
CA THR A 308 -0.80 21.58 5.98
C THR A 308 0.30 20.82 5.25
N ASN A 309 1.31 21.53 4.77
CA ASN A 309 2.46 20.94 4.07
C ASN A 309 3.72 21.79 4.27
N PHE A 310 4.84 21.16 4.63
CA PHE A 310 6.15 21.81 4.73
C PHE A 310 6.59 22.45 3.41
N TRP A 311 6.31 21.79 2.28
CA TRP A 311 6.70 22.25 0.94
C TRP A 311 5.77 23.32 0.36
N SER A 312 4.71 23.72 1.06
CA SER A 312 3.85 24.84 0.64
C SER A 312 4.26 26.18 1.30
N GLY A 313 5.54 26.34 1.62
CA GLY A 313 6.09 27.45 2.42
C GLY A 313 6.67 28.63 1.63
N PHE A 314 7.53 29.42 2.27
CA PHE A 314 8.26 30.52 1.62
C PHE A 314 9.59 29.96 1.09
N GLN A 315 9.78 29.98 -0.23
CA GLN A 315 11.03 29.59 -0.90
C GLN A 315 11.70 28.38 -0.23
N PRO A 316 11.13 27.16 -0.36
CA PRO A 316 11.69 26.00 0.30
C PRO A 316 13.18 25.91 -0.02
N ALA A 317 14.00 25.89 1.04
CA ALA A 317 15.44 26.13 0.95
C ALA A 317 16.19 25.17 0.00
N ALA A 318 15.55 24.06 -0.37
CA ALA A 318 15.90 23.28 -1.54
C ALA A 318 14.64 22.76 -2.25
N GLY A 319 14.01 23.57 -3.09
CA GLY A 319 12.93 23.12 -3.97
C GLY A 319 11.96 24.20 -4.40
N ASP A 320 10.93 23.78 -5.13
CA ASP A 320 9.77 24.60 -5.44
C ASP A 320 8.65 24.35 -4.43
N ASN A 321 7.67 25.25 -4.39
CA ASN A 321 6.45 25.01 -3.64
C ASN A 321 5.71 23.77 -4.17
N TYR A 322 4.99 23.08 -3.28
CA TYR A 322 4.16 21.96 -3.66
C TYR A 322 3.26 22.30 -4.84
N ARG A 323 3.45 21.53 -5.90
CA ARG A 323 2.81 21.71 -7.19
C ARG A 323 2.71 20.38 -7.90
N THR A 324 1.56 20.12 -8.50
CA THR A 324 1.37 18.95 -9.35
C THR A 324 0.79 19.42 -10.68
N PRO A 325 1.08 18.72 -11.78
CA PRO A 325 0.50 19.09 -13.07
C PRO A 325 -1.02 19.04 -12.99
N ARG A 326 -1.69 19.94 -13.72
CA ARG A 326 -3.15 19.97 -13.84
C ARG A 326 -3.69 19.10 -14.98
N GLY A 327 -2.80 18.41 -15.69
CA GLY A 327 -3.11 17.63 -16.88
C GLY A 327 -1.91 17.48 -17.80
N PHE A 328 -2.13 16.88 -18.96
CA PHE A 328 -1.15 16.82 -20.04
C PHE A 328 -1.81 16.83 -21.42
N THR A 329 -1.02 17.14 -22.45
CA THR A 329 -1.37 16.93 -23.86
C THR A 329 -0.61 15.75 -24.44
N LEU A 330 -1.28 15.03 -25.34
CA LEU A 330 -0.72 13.88 -26.05
C LEU A 330 -0.53 14.21 -27.54
N PRO A 331 0.48 13.61 -28.20
CA PRO A 331 0.53 13.61 -29.66
C PRO A 331 -0.71 12.91 -30.23
N ASN A 332 -1.04 13.21 -31.48
CA ASN A 332 -2.13 12.51 -32.17
C ASN A 332 -1.83 11.01 -32.24
N GLU A 333 -2.89 10.20 -32.16
CA GLU A 333 -2.84 8.73 -32.33
C GLU A 333 -2.11 7.94 -31.22
N THR A 334 -1.60 8.57 -30.15
CA THR A 334 -0.90 7.84 -29.07
C THR A 334 -1.82 7.17 -28.07
N LEU A 335 -3.04 7.69 -27.87
CA LEU A 335 -4.10 7.06 -27.09
C LEU A 335 -5.28 6.76 -28.02
N PRO A 336 -5.30 5.58 -28.66
CA PRO A 336 -6.09 5.32 -29.87
C PRO A 336 -7.61 5.40 -29.65
N ARG A 337 -8.08 5.26 -28.40
CA ARG A 337 -9.51 5.28 -28.08
C ARG A 337 -9.98 6.54 -27.36
N LEU A 338 -9.11 7.52 -27.13
CA LEU A 338 -9.46 8.77 -26.44
C LEU A 338 -10.71 9.44 -27.04
N GLU A 339 -10.82 9.45 -28.37
CA GLU A 339 -11.97 10.00 -29.09
C GLU A 339 -13.30 9.32 -28.72
N ASN A 340 -13.26 8.01 -28.44
CA ASN A 340 -14.42 7.17 -28.19
C ASN A 340 -14.83 7.09 -26.71
N TRP A 341 -14.06 7.67 -25.79
CA TRP A 341 -14.37 7.63 -24.36
C TRP A 341 -15.71 8.30 -24.08
N SER A 342 -16.71 7.50 -23.70
CA SER A 342 -18.06 7.99 -23.42
C SER A 342 -18.15 8.70 -22.07
N ASN A 343 -17.43 8.21 -21.06
CA ASN A 343 -17.45 8.77 -19.71
C ASN A 343 -16.04 8.85 -19.08
N PRO A 344 -15.21 9.83 -19.51
CA PRO A 344 -13.81 9.95 -19.09
C PRO A 344 -13.63 10.17 -17.58
N THR A 345 -14.64 10.74 -16.90
CA THR A 345 -14.54 11.09 -15.47
C THR A 345 -14.58 9.88 -14.54
N THR A 346 -14.86 8.69 -15.07
CA THR A 346 -14.68 7.43 -14.33
C THR A 346 -13.21 7.04 -14.20
N GLY A 347 -12.34 7.58 -15.05
CA GLY A 347 -10.95 7.16 -15.14
C GLY A 347 -10.01 7.83 -14.15
N PHE A 348 -8.86 7.18 -13.99
CA PHE A 348 -7.71 7.69 -13.25
C PHE A 348 -6.49 7.76 -14.15
N VAL A 349 -5.64 8.75 -13.91
CA VAL A 349 -4.29 8.85 -14.46
C VAL A 349 -3.31 8.51 -13.37
N HIS A 350 -2.48 7.52 -13.63
CA HIS A 350 -1.34 7.17 -12.79
C HIS A 350 -0.09 7.66 -13.50
N ALA A 351 0.73 8.46 -12.82
CA ALA A 351 1.93 9.03 -13.42
C ALA A 351 3.10 8.97 -12.44
N PHE A 352 4.30 8.69 -12.94
CA PHE A 352 5.50 8.94 -12.16
C PHE A 352 5.72 10.44 -11.99
N HIS A 353 6.34 10.81 -10.88
CA HIS A 353 6.97 12.12 -10.72
C HIS A 353 8.01 12.33 -11.85
N GLY A 354 8.25 13.57 -12.29
CA GLY A 354 9.20 13.84 -13.39
C GLY A 354 10.64 13.36 -13.12
N GLY A 355 11.03 13.32 -11.86
CA GLY A 355 12.28 12.72 -11.37
C GLY A 355 12.22 11.23 -11.01
N TYR A 356 11.11 10.52 -11.28
CA TYR A 356 10.89 9.08 -11.08
C TYR A 356 11.08 8.51 -9.66
N TRP A 357 11.30 9.36 -8.66
CA TRP A 357 11.42 8.93 -7.26
C TRP A 357 10.08 8.79 -6.55
N GLY A 358 9.00 9.33 -7.12
CA GLY A 358 7.63 9.31 -6.59
C GLY A 358 6.60 9.02 -7.68
N SER A 359 5.33 8.92 -7.30
CA SER A 359 4.22 8.70 -8.23
C SER A 359 2.95 9.35 -7.72
N TRP A 360 2.13 9.78 -8.67
CA TRP A 360 0.84 10.39 -8.44
C TRP A 360 -0.29 9.55 -9.02
N VAL A 361 -1.46 9.71 -8.42
CA VAL A 361 -2.73 9.29 -9.01
C VAL A 361 -3.67 10.48 -9.03
N PHE A 362 -4.33 10.69 -10.17
CA PHE A 362 -5.31 11.74 -10.40
C PHE A 362 -6.61 11.17 -10.94
N GLU A 363 -7.74 11.69 -10.48
CA GLU A 363 -9.01 11.56 -11.19
C GLU A 363 -8.95 12.33 -12.50
N ILE A 364 -9.62 11.84 -13.54
CA ILE A 364 -9.82 12.59 -14.78
C ILE A 364 -11.00 13.54 -14.59
N GLU A 365 -10.75 14.85 -14.71
CA GLU A 365 -11.82 15.86 -14.61
C GLU A 365 -12.50 16.07 -15.97
N SER A 366 -11.72 16.18 -17.04
CA SER A 366 -12.24 16.42 -18.39
C SER A 366 -11.20 16.08 -19.46
N ILE A 367 -11.66 15.99 -20.71
CA ILE A 367 -10.81 15.82 -21.89
C ILE A 367 -11.13 16.89 -22.93
N ASN A 368 -10.11 17.38 -23.62
CA ASN A 368 -10.25 18.18 -24.84
C ASN A 368 -9.73 17.35 -26.02
N ARG A 369 -10.66 16.82 -26.82
CA ARG A 369 -10.36 15.96 -27.98
C ARG A 369 -9.58 16.70 -29.07
N THR A 370 -9.93 17.97 -29.34
CA THR A 370 -9.26 18.78 -30.36
C THR A 370 -7.78 19.01 -30.04
N GLU A 371 -7.44 19.13 -28.75
CA GLU A 371 -6.08 19.38 -28.29
C GLU A 371 -5.37 18.12 -27.76
N ASN A 372 -6.06 16.96 -27.77
CA ASN A 372 -5.61 15.72 -27.13
C ASN A 372 -5.16 15.94 -25.67
N THR A 373 -5.93 16.73 -24.93
CA THR A 373 -5.62 17.11 -23.54
C THR A 373 -6.46 16.30 -22.55
N ILE A 374 -5.82 15.77 -21.51
CA ILE A 374 -6.48 15.21 -20.33
C ILE A 374 -6.24 16.16 -19.15
N MET A 375 -7.33 16.63 -18.54
CA MET A 375 -7.31 17.50 -17.37
C MET A 375 -7.52 16.67 -16.10
N PHE A 376 -6.76 16.99 -15.07
CA PHE A 376 -6.78 16.27 -13.80
C PHE A 376 -7.68 16.96 -12.78
N GLY A 377 -8.44 16.15 -12.05
CA GLY A 377 -9.23 16.56 -10.90
C GLY A 377 -8.48 16.32 -9.60
N ARG A 378 -9.15 15.69 -8.62
CA ARG A 378 -8.57 15.36 -7.33
C ARG A 378 -7.42 14.37 -7.48
N GLY A 379 -6.31 14.60 -6.78
CA GLY A 379 -5.14 13.72 -6.84
C GLY A 379 -3.82 14.40 -6.53
N GLY A 380 -2.71 13.71 -6.81
CA GLY A 380 -1.34 14.24 -6.69
C GLY A 380 -0.78 14.34 -5.28
N PHE A 381 -1.61 14.08 -4.26
CA PHE A 381 -1.25 14.20 -2.84
C PHE A 381 -0.48 12.99 -2.29
N GLN A 382 -0.06 12.02 -3.12
CA GLN A 382 0.72 10.84 -2.68
C GLN A 382 2.20 11.16 -2.39
N GLU A 383 2.62 12.39 -2.69
CA GLU A 383 3.89 12.97 -2.26
C GLU A 383 3.67 14.35 -1.66
N ALA A 384 4.65 14.82 -0.88
CA ALA A 384 4.57 16.10 -0.21
C ALA A 384 5.22 17.25 -1.00
N ARG A 385 6.13 16.95 -1.94
CA ARG A 385 6.97 17.96 -2.60
C ARG A 385 6.44 18.45 -3.95
N GLY A 386 5.91 17.59 -4.80
CA GLY A 386 5.40 18.01 -6.10
C GLY A 386 6.47 18.29 -7.17
N MET A 387 6.03 18.35 -8.42
CA MET A 387 6.70 18.97 -9.57
C MET A 387 5.65 19.32 -10.64
N ASP A 388 5.92 20.31 -11.50
CA ASP A 388 5.00 20.71 -12.60
C ASP A 388 5.00 19.72 -13.79
N SER A 389 5.78 18.65 -13.72
CA SER A 389 5.93 17.66 -14.79
C SER A 389 6.01 16.25 -14.25
N GLY A 390 5.44 15.29 -14.98
CA GLY A 390 5.50 13.86 -14.69
C GLY A 390 6.40 13.07 -15.65
N GLY A 391 6.53 11.78 -15.35
CA GLY A 391 7.23 10.79 -16.16
C GLY A 391 6.25 9.85 -16.87
N ALA A 392 6.58 8.56 -16.90
CA ALA A 392 5.73 7.54 -17.52
C ALA A 392 4.35 7.48 -16.86
N TYR A 393 3.31 7.19 -17.64
CA TYR A 393 1.93 7.20 -17.16
C TYR A 393 1.11 6.01 -17.69
N TYR A 394 -0.03 5.76 -17.07
CA TYR A 394 -1.12 4.99 -17.65
C TYR A 394 -2.47 5.57 -17.22
N VAL A 395 -3.49 5.29 -18.02
CA VAL A 395 -4.88 5.61 -17.69
C VAL A 395 -5.61 4.33 -17.34
N SER A 396 -6.54 4.38 -16.40
CA SER A 396 -7.30 3.20 -15.96
C SER A 396 -8.76 3.53 -15.69
N ASN A 397 -9.58 2.48 -15.57
CA ASN A 397 -11.00 2.56 -15.24
C ASN A 397 -11.83 3.29 -16.32
N ILE A 398 -11.57 2.98 -17.59
CA ILE A 398 -12.36 3.44 -18.73
C ILE A 398 -12.89 2.22 -19.47
N LEU A 399 -14.20 2.15 -19.71
CA LEU A 399 -14.85 0.98 -20.34
C LEU A 399 -14.28 0.72 -21.75
N GLU A 400 -14.01 1.78 -22.51
CA GLU A 400 -13.44 1.66 -23.85
C GLU A 400 -12.01 1.12 -23.86
N GLU A 401 -11.28 1.18 -22.74
CA GLU A 401 -9.97 0.54 -22.57
C GLU A 401 -10.07 -0.88 -21.99
N LEU A 402 -11.27 -1.46 -21.87
CA LEU A 402 -11.43 -2.89 -21.62
C LEU A 402 -11.27 -3.64 -22.94
N ASP A 403 -10.03 -3.92 -23.33
CA ASP A 403 -9.69 -4.46 -24.64
C ASP A 403 -8.71 -5.64 -24.61
N SER A 404 -8.20 -6.00 -23.44
CA SER A 404 -7.27 -7.12 -23.25
C SER A 404 -7.85 -8.23 -22.35
N PRO A 405 -7.49 -9.50 -22.60
CA PRO A 405 -7.83 -10.59 -21.70
C PRO A 405 -7.35 -10.33 -20.26
N ASN A 406 -8.16 -10.79 -19.31
CA ASN A 406 -8.06 -10.64 -17.86
C ASN A 406 -8.24 -9.22 -17.32
N GLU A 407 -8.69 -8.28 -18.16
CA GLU A 407 -9.09 -6.96 -17.69
C GLU A 407 -10.53 -6.92 -17.19
N TRP A 408 -10.82 -5.98 -16.29
CA TRP A 408 -12.17 -5.73 -15.77
C TRP A 408 -12.50 -4.23 -15.71
N TYR A 409 -13.80 -3.92 -15.76
CA TYR A 409 -14.33 -2.58 -15.54
C TYR A 409 -15.62 -2.65 -14.72
N LEU A 410 -15.84 -1.72 -13.81
CA LEU A 410 -17.07 -1.64 -13.02
C LEU A 410 -17.80 -0.34 -13.30
N ASP A 411 -18.98 -0.45 -13.90
CA ASP A 411 -19.92 0.65 -13.95
C ASP A 411 -20.68 0.74 -12.63
N LYS A 412 -20.26 1.68 -11.78
CA LYS A 412 -20.88 1.90 -10.46
C LYS A 412 -22.31 2.45 -10.56
N ASN A 413 -22.69 3.10 -11.67
CA ASN A 413 -24.03 3.67 -11.84
C ASN A 413 -25.05 2.57 -12.17
N THR A 414 -24.68 1.63 -13.04
CA THR A 414 -25.54 0.52 -13.44
C THR A 414 -25.32 -0.74 -12.60
N ARG A 415 -24.37 -0.73 -11.67
CA ARG A 415 -23.89 -1.89 -10.88
C ARG A 415 -23.45 -3.07 -11.76
N THR A 416 -22.92 -2.77 -12.95
CA THR A 416 -22.52 -3.80 -13.92
C THR A 416 -21.02 -4.00 -13.89
N LEU A 417 -20.58 -5.21 -13.58
CA LEU A 417 -19.19 -5.64 -13.72
C LEU A 417 -18.98 -6.22 -15.12
N TYR A 418 -17.97 -5.70 -15.80
CA TYR A 418 -17.50 -6.19 -17.09
C TYR A 418 -16.14 -6.86 -16.89
N PHE A 419 -15.94 -8.00 -17.55
CA PHE A 419 -14.70 -8.76 -17.49
C PHE A 419 -14.43 -9.44 -18.83
N MET A 420 -13.19 -9.43 -19.28
CA MET A 420 -12.78 -10.11 -20.51
C MET A 420 -11.97 -11.37 -20.16
N PRO A 421 -12.54 -12.58 -20.19
CA PRO A 421 -11.79 -13.80 -19.91
C PRO A 421 -10.74 -14.10 -20.97
N ASN A 422 -9.64 -14.73 -20.55
CA ASN A 422 -8.71 -15.39 -21.45
C ASN A 422 -9.20 -16.82 -21.72
N ASP A 423 -10.05 -16.96 -22.75
CA ASP A 423 -10.78 -18.17 -23.14
C ASP A 423 -11.84 -18.65 -22.14
N THR A 424 -11.43 -19.12 -20.96
CA THR A 424 -12.34 -19.76 -20.00
C THR A 424 -12.69 -18.81 -18.88
N MET A 425 -13.95 -18.82 -18.44
CA MET A 425 -14.37 -18.02 -17.28
C MET A 425 -13.69 -18.52 -15.99
N PRO A 426 -13.09 -17.63 -15.20
CA PRO A 426 -12.54 -17.95 -13.88
C PRO A 426 -13.60 -18.38 -12.86
N GLY A 427 -13.15 -18.97 -11.76
CA GLY A 427 -14.03 -19.58 -10.76
C GLY A 427 -14.59 -18.60 -9.73
N VAL A 428 -13.71 -17.88 -9.02
CA VAL A 428 -14.09 -17.08 -7.86
C VAL A 428 -13.73 -15.61 -8.08
N PHE A 429 -14.74 -14.75 -7.95
CA PHE A 429 -14.59 -13.29 -8.01
C PHE A 429 -14.79 -12.70 -6.60
N VAL A 430 -13.90 -11.83 -6.17
CA VAL A 430 -13.97 -11.16 -4.86
C VAL A 430 -13.77 -9.66 -5.05
N ALA A 431 -14.73 -8.86 -4.58
CA ALA A 431 -14.60 -7.40 -4.54
C ALA A 431 -13.94 -6.95 -3.23
N SER A 432 -12.96 -6.05 -3.28
CA SER A 432 -12.43 -5.42 -2.06
C SER A 432 -13.52 -4.62 -1.34
N GLN A 433 -13.57 -4.65 -0.01
CA GLN A 433 -14.55 -3.85 0.76
C GLN A 433 -13.95 -3.05 1.91
N ILE A 434 -12.86 -3.51 2.54
CA ILE A 434 -12.24 -2.79 3.66
C ILE A 434 -10.73 -2.64 3.49
N PRO A 435 -10.16 -1.48 3.83
CA PRO A 435 -8.71 -1.26 3.78
C PRO A 435 -7.98 -1.80 5.04
N CYS A 436 -8.68 -1.90 6.17
CA CYS A 436 -8.13 -2.29 7.47
C CYS A 436 -8.80 -3.56 7.99
N LEU A 437 -8.01 -4.61 8.25
CA LEU A 437 -8.51 -5.88 8.81
C LEU A 437 -8.43 -5.87 10.34
N ILE A 438 -7.32 -5.41 10.89
CA ILE A 438 -7.06 -5.42 12.33
C ILE A 438 -6.64 -4.01 12.76
N SER A 439 -7.40 -3.40 13.66
CA SER A 439 -6.98 -2.17 14.35
C SER A 439 -6.63 -2.48 15.79
N MET A 440 -5.52 -1.94 16.29
CA MET A 440 -5.10 -2.08 17.67
C MET A 440 -4.95 -0.69 18.28
N SER A 441 -5.70 -0.44 19.35
CA SER A 441 -5.75 0.89 19.96
C SER A 441 -5.41 0.86 21.43
N GLY A 442 -4.45 1.69 21.83
CA GLY A 442 -4.29 2.08 23.24
C GLY A 442 -5.47 2.93 23.71
N SER A 443 -5.66 3.06 25.03
CA SER A 443 -6.63 4.04 25.53
C SER A 443 -6.03 5.46 25.64
N SER A 444 -4.70 5.56 25.65
CA SER A 444 -3.91 6.78 25.58
C SER A 444 -2.45 6.45 25.29
N ILE A 445 -1.61 7.46 25.02
CA ILE A 445 -0.15 7.29 24.84
C ILE A 445 0.53 6.61 26.05
N ASN A 446 -0.02 6.81 27.25
CA ASN A 446 0.50 6.23 28.50
C ASN A 446 -0.11 4.86 28.83
N ASN A 447 -1.09 4.39 28.05
CA ASN A 447 -1.72 3.08 28.22
C ASN A 447 -1.89 2.41 26.86
N PRO A 448 -0.77 2.00 26.23
CA PRO A 448 -0.79 1.26 24.98
C PRO A 448 -1.31 -0.16 25.20
N ILE A 449 -1.74 -0.80 24.11
CA ILE A 449 -1.97 -2.24 24.06
C ILE A 449 -0.63 -2.99 24.12
N ASN A 450 -0.57 -4.13 24.81
CA ASN A 450 0.67 -4.86 25.08
C ASN A 450 0.61 -6.34 24.70
N ASN A 451 1.73 -6.86 24.20
CA ASN A 451 1.97 -8.29 24.00
C ASN A 451 0.89 -9.00 23.15
N ILE A 452 0.59 -8.43 21.98
CA ILE A 452 -0.23 -9.08 20.96
C ILE A 452 0.70 -9.82 19.99
N LEU A 453 0.43 -11.11 19.78
CA LEU A 453 1.11 -11.90 18.76
C LEU A 453 0.10 -12.33 17.69
N ILE A 454 0.37 -11.98 16.44
CA ILE A 454 -0.37 -12.52 15.29
C ILE A 454 0.59 -13.34 14.44
N GLN A 455 0.26 -14.60 14.17
CA GLN A 455 1.14 -15.50 13.43
C GLN A 455 0.38 -16.52 12.59
N GLY A 456 1.00 -16.96 11.48
CA GLY A 456 0.45 -18.00 10.61
C GLY A 456 -0.84 -17.61 9.87
N LEU A 457 -1.13 -16.31 9.75
CA LEU A 457 -2.30 -15.79 9.04
C LEU A 457 -1.89 -15.11 7.74
N ILE A 458 -2.69 -15.27 6.70
CA ILE A 458 -2.56 -14.55 5.43
C ILE A 458 -3.56 -13.40 5.42
N PHE A 459 -3.08 -12.18 5.18
CA PHE A 459 -3.93 -11.00 4.95
C PHE A 459 -3.98 -10.68 3.47
N THR A 460 -5.18 -10.49 2.92
CA THR A 460 -5.34 -10.22 1.49
C THR A 460 -6.65 -9.47 1.21
N GLU A 461 -6.84 -9.10 -0.06
CA GLU A 461 -8.12 -8.61 -0.61
C GLU A 461 -8.63 -7.32 0.07
N THR A 462 -7.74 -6.53 0.65
CA THR A 462 -8.06 -5.20 1.19
C THR A 462 -8.24 -4.17 0.07
N SER A 463 -9.10 -3.19 0.32
CA SER A 463 -9.28 -2.05 -0.59
C SER A 463 -8.03 -1.17 -0.62
N SER A 464 -7.73 -0.61 -1.78
CA SER A 464 -6.63 0.34 -1.97
C SER A 464 -6.95 1.71 -1.37
N THR A 465 -5.93 2.41 -0.89
CA THR A 465 -6.05 3.72 -0.21
C THR A 465 -5.37 4.86 -0.97
N TYR A 466 -4.97 4.64 -2.23
CA TYR A 466 -4.20 5.65 -3.00
C TYR A 466 -5.00 6.93 -3.27
N MET A 467 -6.34 6.87 -3.26
CA MET A 467 -7.21 8.05 -3.29
C MET A 467 -7.81 8.43 -1.94
N SER A 468 -7.38 7.81 -0.83
CA SER A 468 -7.77 8.24 0.52
C SER A 468 -7.06 9.54 0.91
N ASP A 469 -7.35 10.05 2.10
CA ASP A 469 -6.69 11.25 2.62
C ASP A 469 -5.23 10.98 2.99
N TYR A 470 -4.35 11.92 2.63
CA TYR A 470 -2.91 11.90 2.93
C TYR A 470 -2.54 13.12 3.78
N MET A 471 -1.53 12.94 4.62
CA MET A 471 -0.95 14.01 5.41
C MET A 471 0.54 14.15 5.17
N VAL A 472 1.08 15.31 5.49
CA VAL A 472 2.52 15.55 5.46
C VAL A 472 3.01 15.65 6.91
N PRO A 473 3.64 14.59 7.46
CA PRO A 473 4.03 14.58 8.86
C PRO A 473 5.26 15.45 9.18
N GLY A 474 5.99 15.93 8.16
CA GLY A 474 7.17 16.77 8.36
C GLY A 474 7.79 17.23 7.04
N GLY A 475 9.07 17.63 7.06
CA GLY A 475 9.77 18.16 5.89
C GLY A 475 10.33 17.13 4.90
N GLY A 476 9.87 15.87 4.95
CA GLY A 476 10.25 14.84 3.97
C GLY A 476 9.51 15.02 2.64
N ASP A 477 10.02 14.40 1.57
CA ASP A 477 9.40 14.50 0.24
C ASP A 477 8.07 13.70 0.12
N TRP A 478 7.75 12.89 1.12
CA TRP A 478 6.61 11.97 1.12
C TRP A 478 5.46 12.47 2.00
N SER A 479 4.24 12.25 1.51
CA SER A 479 3.03 12.29 2.30
C SER A 479 2.62 10.85 2.67
N VAL A 480 1.75 10.71 3.67
CA VAL A 480 1.38 9.41 4.22
C VAL A 480 -0.12 9.35 4.43
N HIS A 481 -0.74 8.27 3.96
CA HIS A 481 -2.06 7.88 4.40
C HIS A 481 -1.99 7.25 5.79
N ARG A 482 -2.75 7.78 6.77
CA ARG A 482 -2.85 7.16 8.09
C ARG A 482 -3.87 6.03 8.10
N GLY A 483 -3.40 4.85 7.76
CA GLY A 483 -4.15 3.60 7.77
C GLY A 483 -3.27 2.42 7.36
N GLY A 484 -3.86 1.23 7.33
CA GLY A 484 -3.19 0.02 6.87
C GLY A 484 -4.01 -1.23 7.12
N THR A 485 -3.59 -2.36 6.55
CA THR A 485 -4.20 -3.68 6.76
C THR A 485 -4.19 -4.07 8.24
N ILE A 486 -3.09 -3.76 8.94
CA ILE A 486 -3.00 -3.71 10.39
C ILE A 486 -2.70 -2.26 10.77
N TYR A 487 -3.53 -1.67 11.63
CA TYR A 487 -3.41 -0.28 12.03
C TYR A 487 -3.22 -0.15 13.54
N LEU A 488 -2.20 0.60 13.96
CA LEU A 488 -1.86 0.84 15.36
C LEU A 488 -2.15 2.31 15.70
N THR A 489 -2.87 2.56 16.79
CA THR A 489 -3.28 3.91 17.22
C THR A 489 -3.11 4.17 18.70
#